data_AF-A0A968Q297-F1
#
_entry.id   AF-A0A968Q297-F1
#
_cell.length_a   1.000
_cell.length_b   1.000
_cell.length_c   1.000
_cell.angle_alpha   90.00
_cell.angle_beta   90.00
_cell.angle_gamma   90.00
#
_symmetry.space_group_name_H-M   'P 1'
#
loop_
_entity.id
_entity.type
_entity.pdbx_description
1 polymer ?
#
loop_
_entity_poly.entity_id
_entity_poly.type
_entity_poly.pdbx_seq_one_letter_code
_entity_poly.pdbx_strand_id
1 'polypeptide(L)' 'MVLKIEPLDGRKHLCADFCCGKDSLDNYIRKQASQDLKKRVATVFVLIDDPEFS' A
#
# COMPACT_ATOMS: atom_id res chain seq x y z
N MET A 1 -4.98 3.46 18.65
CA MET A 1 -4.85 3.01 17.25
C MET A 1 -5.75 3.89 16.41
N VAL A 2 -5.22 5.00 15.92
CA VAL A 2 -5.91 5.87 14.97
C VAL A 2 -5.51 5.39 13.58
N LEU A 3 -6.49 5.21 12.70
CA LEU A 3 -6.26 4.72 11.35
C LEU A 3 -6.40 5.87 10.36
N LYS A 4 -5.51 5.91 9.36
CA LYS A 4 -5.50 6.94 8.33
C LYS A 4 -5.39 6.33 6.94
N ILE A 5 -6.13 6.91 5.98
CA ILE A 5 -6.01 6.58 4.57
C ILE A 5 -5.08 7.61 3.90
N GLU A 6 -4.09 7.14 3.15
CA GLU A 6 -3.20 8.01 2.36
C GLU A 6 -2.77 7.36 1.04
N PRO A 7 -2.27 8.12 0.06
CA PRO A 7 -1.73 7.55 -1.17
C PRO A 7 -0.57 6.59 -0.89
N LEU A 8 -0.53 5.49 -1.63
CA LEU A 8 0.58 4.55 -1.54
C LEU A 8 1.88 5.23 -2.03
N ASP A 9 2.84 5.37 -1.13
CA ASP A 9 4.23 5.67 -1.45
C ASP A 9 5.09 4.40 -1.30
N GLY A 10 5.71 3.96 -2.40
CA GLY A 10 6.55 2.76 -2.43
C GLY A 10 7.91 2.89 -1.70
N ARG A 11 8.29 4.08 -1.25
CA ARG A 11 9.46 4.30 -0.38
C ARG A 11 9.10 4.26 1.10
N LYS A 12 7.88 4.69 1.44
CA LYS A 12 7.38 4.75 2.82
C LYS A 12 6.74 3.44 3.28
N HIS A 13 5.99 2.79 2.40
CA HIS A 13 5.18 1.63 2.78
C HIS A 13 5.90 0.31 2.45
N LEU A 14 6.12 -0.51 3.48
CA LEU A 14 6.68 -1.86 3.38
C LEU A 14 5.64 -2.84 2.81
N CYS A 15 5.42 -2.79 1.49
CA CYS A 15 4.40 -3.60 0.83
C CYS A 15 4.81 -5.08 0.67
N ALA A 16 6.09 -5.42 0.85
CA ALA A 16 6.61 -6.78 0.68
C ALA A 16 5.98 -7.79 1.66
N ASP A 17 5.63 -7.33 2.86
CA ASP A 17 5.07 -8.16 3.92
C ASP A 17 3.53 -8.14 3.96
N PHE A 18 2.88 -7.37 3.06
CA PHE A 18 1.42 -7.29 3.00
C PHE A 18 0.80 -8.66 2.72
N CYS A 19 -0.17 -9.10 3.52
CA CYS A 19 -0.87 -10.37 3.36
C CYS A 19 -2.34 -10.22 3.77
N CYS A 20 -3.25 -10.39 2.81
CA CYS A 20 -4.70 -10.41 3.04
C CYS A 20 -5.32 -11.81 2.83
N GLY A 21 -4.50 -12.83 2.54
CA GLY A 21 -4.95 -14.22 2.32
C GLY A 21 -5.48 -14.48 0.91
N LYS A 22 -5.36 -13.50 0.00
CA LYS A 22 -5.73 -13.63 -1.42
C LYS A 22 -4.48 -13.40 -2.26
N ASP A 23 -3.91 -14.50 -2.77
CA ASP A 23 -2.65 -14.46 -3.54
C ASP A 23 -2.63 -13.44 -4.68
N SER A 24 -3.75 -13.26 -5.39
CA SER A 24 -3.84 -12.29 -6.48
C SER A 24 -3.66 -10.85 -5.99
N LEU A 25 -4.23 -10.50 -4.83
CA LEU A 25 -4.13 -9.18 -4.24
C LEU A 25 -2.78 -8.98 -3.55
N ASP A 26 -2.30 -10.00 -2.84
CA ASP A 26 -0.99 -9.97 -2.19
C ASP A 26 0.12 -9.77 -3.22
N ASN A 27 0.08 -10.50 -4.34
CA ASN A 27 1.04 -10.31 -5.43
C ASN A 27 0.92 -8.92 -6.07
N TYR A 28 -0.31 -8.41 -6.25
CA TYR A 28 -0.51 -7.06 -6.80
C TYR A 28 0.15 -5.99 -5.93
N ILE A 29 -0.13 -5.98 -4.63
CA ILE A 29 0.42 -4.99 -3.70
C ILE A 29 1.94 -5.13 -3.57
N ARG A 30 2.46 -6.36 -3.44
CA ARG A 30 3.90 -6.62 -3.26
C ARG A 30 4.74 -6.27 -4.49
N LYS A 31 4.20 -6.47 -5.71
CA LYS A 31 5.02 -6.47 -6.95
C LYS A 31 4.60 -5.42 -7.98
N GLN A 32 3.33 -5.05 -8.04
CA GLN A 32 2.77 -4.30 -9.18
C GLN A 32 2.34 -2.87 -8.83
N ALA A 33 1.71 -2.64 -7.68
CA ALA A 33 1.07 -1.36 -7.34
C ALA A 33 1.99 -0.13 -7.50
N SER A 34 3.25 -0.21 -7.05
CA SER A 34 4.20 0.90 -7.21
C SER A 34 4.59 1.18 -8.66
N GLN A 35 4.50 0.20 -9.55
CA GLN A 35 4.75 0.38 -10.98
C GLN A 35 3.57 1.09 -11.65
N ASP A 36 2.35 0.72 -11.28
CA ASP A 36 1.13 1.32 -11.83
C ASP A 36 1.02 2.81 -11.44
N LEU A 37 1.41 3.15 -10.20
CA LEU A 37 1.52 4.54 -9.76
C LEU A 37 2.51 5.33 -10.64
N LYS A 38 3.70 4.78 -10.89
CA LYS A 38 4.73 5.43 -11.74
C LYS A 38 4.25 5.62 -13.18
N LYS A 39 3.52 4.64 -13.71
CA LYS A 39 2.95 4.68 -15.07
C LYS A 39 1.64 5.47 -15.16
N ARG A 40 1.11 5.95 -14.03
CA ARG A 40 -0.19 6.64 -13.92
C ARG A 40 -1.36 5.80 -14.46
N VAL A 41 -1.27 4.48 -14.32
CA VAL A 41 -2.34 3.54 -14.75
C VAL A 41 -3.38 3.38 -13.65
N ALA A 42 -2.98 3.52 -12.39
CA ALA A 42 -3.87 3.46 -11.23
C ALA A 42 -3.43 4.48 -10.17
N THR A 43 -4.39 4.92 -9.35
CA THR A 43 -4.13 5.58 -8.07
C THR A 43 -4.43 4.61 -6.95
N VAL A 44 -3.46 4.36 -6.08
CA VAL A 44 -3.55 3.37 -5.01
C VAL A 44 -3.50 4.10 -3.67
N PHE A 45 -4.42 3.74 -2.77
CA PHE A 45 -4.49 4.25 -1.39
C PHE A 45 -4.27 3.09 -0.41
N VAL A 46 -3.70 3.40 0.75
CA VAL A 46 -3.44 2.45 1.84
C VAL A 46 -4.04 2.94 3.15
N LEU A 47 -4.45 2.00 3.99
CA LEU A 47 -4.84 2.24 5.37
C LEU A 47 -3.62 1.92 6.27
N ILE A 48 -3.18 2.89 7.05
CA ILE A 48 -2.05 2.75 7.97
C ILE A 48 -2.45 3.13 9.38
N ASP A 49 -1.67 2.67 10.36
CA ASP A 49 -1.66 3.29 11.69
C ASP A 49 -1.13 4.71 11.58
N ASP A 50 -1.83 5.65 12.19
CA ASP A 50 -1.43 7.05 12.20
C ASP A 50 -0.29 7.25 13.22
N PRO A 51 0.96 7.48 12.77
CA PRO A 51 2.10 7.62 13.67
C PRO A 51 2.08 8.95 14.44
N GLU A 52 1.23 9.91 14.05
CA GLU A 52 1.09 11.18 14.77
C GLU A 52 0.25 11.06 16.05
N PHE A 53 -0.44 9.92 16.23
CA PHE A 53 -1.31 9.64 17.37
C PHE A 53 -0.96 8.33 18.10
N SER A 54 0.30 7.88 17.99
CA SER A 54 0.83 6.67 18.66
C SER A 54 1.55 6.98 19.96
#